data_AF-A0A8S0VV43-F1
#
_entry.id   AF-A0A8S0VV43-F1
#
_cell.length_a   1.000
_cell.length_b   1.000
_cell.length_c   1.000
_cell.angle_alpha   90.00
_cell.angle_beta   90.00
_cell.angle_gamma   90.00
#
_symmetry.space_group_name_H-M   'P 1'
#
loop_
_entity.id
_entity.type
_entity.pdbx_description
1 polymer ?
#
loop_
_entity_poly.entity_id
_entity_poly.type
_entity_poly.pdbx_seq_one_letter_code
_entity_poly.pdbx_strand_id
1 'polypeptide(L)'
;MEGDEVIGAPKHPEWLQMVRIKEGEVPHVIAYVSTRLSRYRPAMRRDIVDHCDILVLSLFSGGEVLNLMNVYSDDQHTAIEHLAARVHSLPPFIYMAGDFNCVSTTWDDYEHGESLTAISLWDTASQIGLEWA
;
A
#
# COMPACT_ATOMS: atom_id res chain seq x y z
N MET A 1 27.46 -14.47 16.04
CA MET A 1 26.83 -15.30 14.99
C MET A 1 26.09 -14.33 14.10
N GLU A 2 26.60 -14.07 12.91
CA GLU A 2 25.82 -13.42 11.85
C GLU A 2 24.82 -14.46 11.35
N GLY A 3 23.55 -14.07 11.26
CA GLY A 3 22.51 -14.92 10.69
C GLY A 3 22.67 -14.99 9.17
N ASP A 4 22.37 -16.14 8.59
CA ASP A 4 22.40 -16.32 7.14
C ASP A 4 21.40 -15.37 6.46
N GLU A 5 21.81 -14.84 5.31
CA GLU A 5 20.96 -13.98 4.48
C GLU A 5 19.75 -14.79 3.99
N VAL A 6 18.55 -14.43 4.46
CA VAL A 6 17.31 -15.07 4.02
C VAL A 6 16.97 -14.53 2.63
N ILE A 7 17.33 -15.28 1.60
CA ILE A 7 17.02 -14.93 0.21
C ILE A 7 15.57 -15.32 -0.11
N GLY A 8 14.73 -14.30 -0.30
CA GLY A 8 13.37 -14.44 -0.80
C GLY A 8 12.29 -14.15 0.25
N ALA A 9 11.08 -13.91 -0.24
CA ALA A 9 9.94 -13.55 0.59
C ALA A 9 9.58 -14.73 1.53
N PRO A 10 9.45 -14.52 2.86
CA PRO A 10 9.12 -15.59 3.79
C PRO A 10 7.81 -16.28 3.38
N LYS A 11 7.83 -17.61 3.31
CA LYS A 11 6.65 -18.42 2.96
C LYS A 11 6.23 -19.23 4.19
N HIS A 12 4.97 -19.09 4.58
CA HIS A 12 4.41 -19.81 5.71
C HIS A 12 2.97 -20.23 5.38
N PRO A 13 2.53 -21.46 5.71
CA PRO A 13 1.22 -21.99 5.29
C PRO A 13 0.03 -21.16 5.80
N GLU A 14 0.17 -20.49 6.95
CA GLU A 14 -0.84 -19.59 7.51
C GLU A 14 -0.91 -18.18 6.89
N TRP A 15 -0.09 -17.91 5.87
CA TRP A 15 -0.01 -16.61 5.20
C TRP A 15 -0.14 -16.76 3.69
N LEU A 16 -1.19 -16.14 3.14
CA LEU A 16 -1.37 -15.97 1.72
C LEU A 16 -0.53 -14.78 1.26
N GLN A 17 0.47 -15.05 0.44
CA GLN A 17 1.26 -14.03 -0.23
C GLN A 17 0.49 -13.44 -1.41
N MET A 18 0.31 -12.12 -1.41
CA MET A 18 -0.25 -11.36 -2.52
C MET A 18 0.82 -10.43 -3.08
N VAL A 19 1.10 -10.61 -4.37
CA VAL A 19 2.11 -9.84 -5.08
C VAL A 19 1.70 -9.72 -6.55
N ARG A 20 1.96 -8.56 -7.14
CA ARG A 20 1.72 -8.33 -8.56
C ARG A 20 2.76 -9.08 -9.39
N ILE A 21 2.32 -10.05 -10.18
CA ILE A 21 3.19 -10.78 -11.13
C ILE A 21 2.89 -10.24 -12.53
N LYS A 22 3.90 -9.63 -13.16
CA LYS A 22 3.87 -9.21 -14.57
C LYS A 22 5.25 -9.46 -15.18
N GLU A 23 5.26 -10.04 -16.38
CA GLU A 23 6.51 -10.38 -17.07
C GLU A 23 7.35 -9.12 -17.34
N GLY A 24 8.64 -9.18 -16.99
CA GLY A 24 9.57 -8.07 -17.17
C GLY A 24 9.50 -6.97 -16.11
N GLU A 25 8.64 -7.08 -15.08
CA GLU A 25 8.53 -6.10 -14.00
C GLU A 25 8.82 -6.75 -12.64
N VAL A 26 9.59 -6.05 -11.80
CA VAL A 26 9.83 -6.45 -10.41
C VAL A 26 8.82 -5.73 -9.52
N PRO A 27 7.98 -6.45 -8.75
CA PRO A 27 7.07 -5.81 -7.80
C PRO A 27 7.86 -5.30 -6.59
N HIS A 28 7.60 -4.05 -6.18
CA HIS A 28 8.25 -3.46 -5.01
C HIS A 28 7.41 -3.60 -3.74
N VAL A 29 6.11 -3.88 -3.89
CA VAL A 29 5.18 -4.11 -2.77
C VAL A 29 4.63 -5.54 -2.75
N ILE A 30 4.45 -6.03 -1.53
CA ILE A 30 3.91 -7.35 -1.19
C ILE A 30 2.95 -7.21 -0.02
N ALA A 31 1.93 -8.06 0.04
CA ALA A 31 1.07 -8.19 1.22
C ALA A 31 0.99 -9.65 1.66
N TYR A 32 1.09 -9.87 2.96
CA TYR A 32 0.88 -11.17 3.59
C TYR A 32 -0.46 -11.14 4.32
N VAL A 33 -1.39 -11.96 3.84
CA VAL A 33 -2.75 -12.03 4.40
C VAL A 33 -2.89 -13.32 5.18
N SER A 34 -3.23 -13.25 6.46
CA SER A 34 -3.45 -14.45 7.26
C SER A 34 -4.59 -15.30 6.68
N THR A 35 -4.41 -16.61 6.61
CA THR A 35 -5.44 -17.60 6.24
C THR A 35 -6.71 -17.50 7.09
N ARG A 36 -6.60 -16.97 8.32
CA ARG A 36 -7.74 -16.68 9.20
C ARG A 36 -8.72 -15.66 8.59
N LEU A 37 -8.26 -14.83 7.66
CA LEU A 37 -9.09 -13.87 6.93
C LEU A 37 -9.74 -14.46 5.68
N SER A 38 -9.55 -15.74 5.37
CA SER A 38 -10.13 -16.41 4.18
C SER A 38 -11.65 -16.25 4.05
N ARG A 39 -12.38 -16.19 5.18
CA ARG A 39 -13.83 -15.92 5.20
C ARG A 39 -14.21 -14.59 4.57
N TYR A 40 -13.29 -13.62 4.58
CA TYR A 40 -13.47 -12.31 3.95
C TYR A 40 -13.02 -12.28 2.48
N ARG A 41 -12.70 -13.45 1.89
CA ARG A 41 -12.30 -13.60 0.49
C ARG A 41 -11.27 -12.54 0.04
N PRO A 42 -10.10 -12.44 0.68
CA PRO A 42 -9.13 -11.41 0.37
C PRO A 42 -8.78 -11.42 -1.12
N ALA A 43 -8.76 -10.26 -1.76
CA ALA A 43 -8.46 -10.14 -3.19
C ALA A 43 -7.54 -8.96 -3.49
N MET A 44 -6.51 -9.21 -4.31
CA MET A 44 -5.68 -8.14 -4.89
C MET A 44 -6.42 -7.49 -6.06
N ARG A 45 -6.56 -6.16 -6.05
CA ARG A 45 -7.44 -5.39 -6.96
C ARG A 45 -6.67 -4.55 -7.97
N ARG A 46 -6.12 -5.22 -8.98
CA ARG A 46 -5.44 -4.56 -10.11
C ARG A 46 -6.38 -3.75 -10.99
N ASP A 47 -7.69 -3.99 -10.91
CA ASP A 47 -8.72 -3.21 -11.58
C ASP A 47 -8.91 -1.81 -10.95
N ILE A 48 -8.53 -1.62 -9.68
CA ILE A 48 -8.54 -0.32 -9.01
C ILE A 48 -7.25 0.44 -9.32
N VAL A 49 -6.10 -0.17 -9.03
CA VAL A 49 -4.77 0.36 -9.35
C VAL A 49 -3.87 -0.78 -9.84
N ASP A 50 -3.24 -0.62 -11.01
CA ASP A 50 -2.27 -1.56 -11.57
C ASP A 50 -0.87 -0.90 -11.68
N HIS A 51 -0.19 -0.77 -10.54
CA HIS A 51 1.14 -0.14 -10.42
C HIS A 51 2.14 -1.11 -9.75
N CYS A 52 3.44 -1.03 -10.07
CA CYS A 52 4.46 -1.89 -9.46
C CYS A 52 4.72 -1.57 -7.97
N ASP A 53 4.45 -0.33 -7.60
CA ASP A 53 4.67 0.21 -6.24
C ASP A 53 3.39 0.35 -5.41
N ILE A 54 2.23 -0.08 -5.92
CA ILE A 54 0.96 0.02 -5.21
C ILE A 54 0.24 -1.32 -5.24
N LEU A 55 -0.15 -1.80 -4.06
CA LEU A 55 -0.98 -2.98 -3.91
C LEU A 55 -2.28 -2.60 -3.21
N VAL A 56 -3.40 -2.85 -3.89
CA VAL A 56 -4.74 -2.72 -3.30
C VAL A 56 -5.26 -4.10 -2.91
N LEU A 57 -5.65 -4.24 -1.65
CA LEU A 57 -6.26 -5.43 -1.06
C LEU A 57 -7.70 -5.11 -0.66
N SER A 58 -8.66 -5.89 -1.15
CA SER A 58 -10.05 -5.85 -0.66
C SER A 58 -10.34 -7.04 0.26
N LEU A 59 -11.05 -6.78 1.35
CA LEU A 59 -11.73 -7.77 2.19
C LEU A 59 -13.24 -7.58 2.06
N PHE A 60 -13.99 -8.67 1.92
CA PHE A 60 -15.44 -8.68 1.70
C PHE A 60 -16.15 -9.20 2.95
N SER A 61 -17.03 -8.39 3.54
CA SER A 61 -17.78 -8.75 4.76
C SER A 61 -19.21 -8.26 4.66
N GLY A 62 -20.19 -9.16 4.70
CA GLY A 62 -21.61 -8.76 4.85
C GLY A 62 -22.17 -7.85 3.74
N GLY A 63 -21.59 -7.86 2.54
CA GLY A 63 -21.97 -6.97 1.43
C GLY A 63 -21.12 -5.69 1.35
N GLU A 64 -20.28 -5.43 2.34
CA GLU A 64 -19.32 -4.34 2.36
C GLU A 64 -17.96 -4.79 1.81
N VAL A 65 -17.20 -3.82 1.29
CA VAL A 65 -15.84 -4.02 0.80
C VAL A 65 -14.92 -3.08 1.56
N LEU A 66 -13.95 -3.64 2.26
CA LEU A 66 -12.91 -2.91 2.97
C LEU A 66 -11.66 -2.89 2.09
N ASN A 67 -11.25 -1.71 1.63
CA ASN A 67 -10.05 -1.56 0.81
C ASN A 67 -8.87 -1.10 1.67
N LEU A 68 -7.74 -1.80 1.53
CA LEU A 68 -6.46 -1.47 2.13
C LEU A 68 -5.44 -1.23 1.01
N MET A 69 -4.49 -0.34 1.26
CA MET A 69 -3.44 0.00 0.30
C MET A 69 -2.05 -0.14 0.92
N ASN A 70 -1.14 -0.81 0.21
CA ASN A 70 0.30 -0.78 0.50
C ASN A 70 1.00 0.01 -0.61
N VAL A 71 1.77 1.03 -0.25
CA VAL A 71 2.43 1.95 -1.17
C VAL A 71 3.93 1.94 -0.90
N TYR A 72 4.72 1.77 -1.95
CA TYR A 72 6.12 2.14 -1.95
C TYR A 72 6.27 3.41 -2.79
N SER A 73 7.06 4.37 -2.33
CA SER A 73 7.33 5.60 -3.05
C SER A 73 8.78 5.58 -3.48
N ASP A 74 9.03 5.61 -4.79
CA ASP A 74 10.39 5.67 -5.31
C ASP A 74 11.00 7.08 -5.16
N ASP A 75 12.25 7.24 -5.59
CA ASP A 75 12.98 8.51 -5.55
C ASP A 75 12.30 9.64 -6.36
N GLN A 76 11.33 9.31 -7.20
CA GLN A 76 10.55 10.25 -8.01
C GLN A 76 9.10 10.36 -7.53
N HIS A 77 8.74 9.66 -6.45
CA HIS A 77 7.40 9.60 -5.88
C HIS A 77 6.29 9.22 -6.87
N THR A 78 6.61 8.39 -7.86
CA THR A 78 5.70 8.05 -8.97
C THR A 78 4.39 7.44 -8.49
N ALA A 79 4.43 6.64 -7.42
CA ALA A 79 3.25 6.04 -6.81
C ALA A 79 2.30 7.09 -6.23
N ILE A 80 2.84 8.08 -5.51
CA ILE A 80 2.04 9.14 -4.88
C ILE A 80 1.43 10.05 -5.95
N GLU A 81 2.22 10.42 -6.97
CA GLU A 81 1.73 11.19 -8.12
C GLU A 81 0.62 10.42 -8.87
N HIS A 82 0.79 9.11 -9.06
CA HIS A 82 -0.20 8.25 -9.70
C HIS A 82 -1.53 8.22 -8.93
N LEU A 83 -1.48 8.16 -7.59
CA LEU A 83 -2.65 8.19 -6.74
C LEU A 83 -3.34 9.56 -6.80
N ALA A 84 -2.58 10.65 -6.67
CA ALA A 84 -3.10 12.01 -6.73
C ALA A 84 -3.81 12.29 -8.06
N ALA A 85 -3.22 11.86 -9.19
CA ALA A 85 -3.80 12.04 -10.52
C ALA A 85 -5.13 11.29 -10.73
N ARG A 86 -5.39 10.25 -9.92
CA ARG A 86 -6.56 9.36 -10.06
C ARG A 86 -7.52 9.42 -8.88
N VAL A 87 -7.29 10.32 -7.91
CA VAL A 87 -7.97 10.33 -6.61
C VAL A 87 -9.50 10.26 -6.73
N HIS A 88 -10.09 10.99 -7.68
CA HIS A 88 -11.54 11.01 -7.90
C HIS A 88 -12.13 9.71 -8.47
N SER A 89 -11.30 8.78 -8.96
CA SER A 89 -11.70 7.47 -9.46
C SER A 89 -11.47 6.33 -8.46
N LEU A 90 -10.75 6.62 -7.36
CA LEU A 90 -10.44 5.63 -6.35
C LEU A 90 -11.65 5.40 -5.43
N PRO A 91 -11.91 4.16 -5.00
CA PRO A 91 -12.91 3.91 -3.96
C PRO A 91 -12.39 4.41 -2.61
N PRO A 92 -13.25 4.48 -1.58
CA PRO A 92 -12.80 4.71 -0.22
C PRO A 92 -11.86 3.61 0.27
N PHE A 93 -10.87 3.99 1.07
CA PHE A 93 -9.94 3.11 1.75
C PHE A 93 -10.10 3.23 3.26
N ILE A 94 -9.86 2.14 3.97
CA ILE A 94 -9.88 2.11 5.44
C ILE A 94 -8.49 2.06 6.05
N TYR A 95 -7.48 1.79 5.22
CA TYR A 95 -6.09 1.72 5.65
C TYR A 95 -5.15 1.95 4.47
N MET A 96 -4.10 2.74 4.71
CA MET A 96 -2.97 2.89 3.81
C MET A 96 -1.71 2.80 4.66
N ALA A 97 -0.71 2.08 4.15
CA ALA A 97 0.60 2.01 4.77
C ALA A 97 1.66 1.76 3.70
N GLY A 98 2.91 1.73 4.15
CA GLY A 98 4.06 1.38 3.36
C GLY A 98 5.21 2.33 3.62
N ASP A 99 6.09 2.46 2.64
CA ASP A 99 7.23 3.36 2.72
C ASP A 99 7.01 4.51 1.74
N PHE A 100 6.65 5.67 2.28
CA PHE A 100 6.32 6.85 1.48
C PHE A 100 7.55 7.65 1.04
N ASN A 101 8.74 7.35 1.58
CA ASN A 101 9.99 8.07 1.30
C ASN A 101 9.86 9.60 1.29
N CYS A 102 8.96 10.16 2.09
CA CYS A 102 8.71 11.59 2.18
C CYS A 102 8.69 12.05 3.64
N VAL A 103 9.18 13.26 3.85
CA VAL A 103 9.27 13.85 5.18
C VAL A 103 7.95 14.56 5.48
N SER A 104 7.35 14.25 6.64
CA SER A 104 6.16 14.92 7.15
C SER A 104 6.30 15.23 8.62
N THR A 105 5.99 16.46 8.99
CA THR A 105 5.86 16.89 10.39
C THR A 105 4.76 16.17 11.16
N THR A 106 3.89 15.42 10.46
CA THR A 106 2.81 14.66 11.08
C THR A 106 3.28 13.33 11.68
N TRP A 107 4.22 12.64 11.03
CA TRP A 107 4.67 11.31 11.45
C TRP A 107 6.18 11.20 11.68
N ASP A 108 6.95 12.21 11.29
CA ASP A 108 8.37 12.32 11.58
C ASP A 108 8.61 13.24 12.78
N ASP A 109 9.44 12.79 13.72
CA ASP A 109 9.91 13.60 14.86
C ASP A 109 10.96 14.65 14.43
N TYR A 110 11.19 14.84 13.14
CA TYR A 110 12.28 15.67 12.60
C TYR A 110 11.87 17.13 12.38
N GLU A 111 12.74 18.06 12.78
CA GLU A 111 12.59 19.51 12.53
C GLU A 111 12.75 19.93 11.04
N HIS A 112 12.81 18.97 10.11
CA HIS A 112 13.19 19.23 8.71
C HIS A 112 12.03 19.72 7.81
N GLY A 113 10.85 19.91 8.39
CA GLY A 113 9.69 20.51 7.71
C GLY A 113 8.87 19.51 6.90
N GLU A 114 7.87 20.03 6.19
CA GLU A 114 6.91 19.23 5.41
C GLU A 114 7.31 19.21 3.93
N SER A 115 7.44 18.03 3.33
CA SER A 115 7.66 17.90 1.88
C SER A 115 6.37 18.12 1.10
N LEU A 116 6.46 18.69 -0.11
CA LEU A 116 5.28 18.83 -0.99
C LEU A 116 4.64 17.48 -1.32
N THR A 117 5.46 16.43 -1.43
CA THR A 117 5.01 15.06 -1.61
C THR A 117 4.15 14.58 -0.43
N ALA A 118 4.56 14.85 0.80
CA ALA A 118 3.79 14.49 1.99
C ALA A 118 2.45 15.23 2.05
N ILE A 119 2.41 16.52 1.69
CA ILE A 119 1.15 17.28 1.56
C ILE A 119 0.24 16.64 0.50
N SER A 120 0.79 16.32 -0.69
CA SER A 120 0.02 15.68 -1.75
C SER A 120 -0.51 14.30 -1.34
N LEU A 121 0.29 13.52 -0.63
CA LEU A 121 -0.12 12.23 -0.06
C LEU A 121 -1.26 12.42 0.95
N TRP A 122 -1.14 13.40 1.84
CA TRP A 122 -2.15 13.72 2.84
C TRP A 122 -3.49 14.13 2.22
N ASP A 123 -3.45 15.04 1.25
CA ASP A 123 -4.63 15.49 0.52
C ASP A 123 -5.29 14.34 -0.24
N THR A 124 -4.48 13.45 -0.81
CA THR A 124 -4.96 12.25 -1.52
C THR A 124 -5.60 11.27 -0.55
N ALA A 125 -4.95 10.97 0.58
CA ALA A 125 -5.45 10.08 1.62
C ALA A 125 -6.78 10.58 2.19
N SER A 126 -6.87 11.87 2.50
CA SER A 126 -8.09 12.51 3.00
C SER A 126 -9.26 12.38 2.02
N GLN A 127 -9.01 12.59 0.72
CA GLN A 127 -10.04 12.47 -0.31
C GLN A 127 -10.56 11.03 -0.52
N ILE A 128 -9.76 10.02 -0.20
CA ILE A 128 -10.17 8.61 -0.25
C ILE A 128 -10.66 8.09 1.12
N GLY A 129 -10.94 8.99 2.07
CA GLY A 129 -11.59 8.67 3.35
C GLY A 129 -10.64 8.18 4.44
N LEU A 130 -9.34 8.43 4.31
CA LEU A 130 -8.36 8.11 5.33
C LEU A 130 -8.07 9.32 6.21
N GLU A 131 -7.77 9.03 7.48
CA GLU A 131 -7.31 10.00 8.46
C GLU A 131 -6.08 9.40 9.15
N TRP A 132 -5.19 10.27 9.65
CA TRP A 132 -4.07 9.84 10.47
C TRP A 132 -4.55 9.37 11.84
N ALA A 133 -3.96 8.28 12.33
CA ALA A 133 -4.35 7.57 13.55
C ALA A 133 -3.26 7.61 14.62
#